data_AF-A0A6I4XWE4-F1
#
_entry.id   AF-A0A6I4XWE4-F1
#
_cell.length_a   1.000
_cell.length_b   1.000
_cell.length_c   1.000
_cell.angle_alpha   90.00
_cell.angle_beta   90.00
_cell.angle_gamma   90.00
#
_symmetry.space_group_name_H-M   'P 1'
#
loop_
_entity.id
_entity.type
_entity.pdbx_description
1 polymer ?
#
loop_
_entity_poly.entity_id
_entity_poly.type
_entity_poly.pdbx_seq_one_letter_code
_entity_poly.pdbx_strand_id
1 'polypeptide(L)' 'MNFPHMIPYNAPYYFVLLIAALLPMILTLAIKGTRWPWYQTLVTLVFLYISFGGEFWQQGVALIVYVIYQTLL' A
#
# COMPACT_ATOMS: atom_id res chain seq x y z
N MET A 1 9.91 -13.15 -11.18
CA MET A 1 9.95 -11.70 -11.47
C MET A 1 10.06 -10.98 -10.14
N ASN A 2 11.21 -10.40 -9.80
CA ASN A 2 11.34 -9.58 -8.60
C ASN A 2 10.57 -8.27 -8.82
N PHE A 3 9.49 -8.05 -8.08
CA PHE A 3 8.96 -6.71 -7.94
C PHE A 3 10.03 -5.85 -7.23
N PRO A 4 10.44 -4.70 -7.81
CA PRO A 4 11.49 -3.90 -7.24
C PRO A 4 11.00 -3.27 -5.92
N HIS A 5 11.82 -3.41 -4.87
CA HIS A 5 11.62 -2.70 -3.62
C HIS A 5 11.66 -1.18 -3.87
N MET A 6 10.70 -0.46 -3.29
CA MET A 6 10.61 1.00 -3.42
C MET A 6 10.52 1.64 -2.04
N ILE A 7 11.49 2.52 -1.75
CA ILE A 7 11.44 3.39 -0.57
C ILE A 7 10.31 4.41 -0.77
N PRO A 8 9.35 4.52 0.16
CA PRO A 8 8.25 5.48 0.05
C PRO A 8 8.74 6.90 -0.18
N TYR A 9 8.14 7.60 -1.16
CA TYR A 9 8.38 9.02 -1.45
C TYR A 9 9.82 9.38 -1.90
N ASN A 10 10.66 8.38 -2.19
CA ASN A 10 12.08 8.60 -2.49
C ASN A 10 12.35 9.09 -3.93
N ALA A 11 11.49 8.75 -4.90
CA ALA A 11 11.70 9.07 -6.31
C ALA A 11 10.43 9.67 -6.95
N PRO A 12 10.56 10.57 -7.95
CA PRO A 12 9.41 11.15 -8.65
C PRO A 12 8.47 10.09 -9.24
N TYR A 13 9.03 8.98 -9.74
CA TYR A 13 8.26 7.86 -10.26
C TYR A 13 7.29 7.25 -9.23
N TYR A 14 7.65 7.22 -7.96
CA TYR A 14 6.78 6.74 -6.88
C TYR A 14 5.49 7.56 -6.79
N PHE A 15 5.58 8.88 -6.96
CA PHE A 15 4.41 9.77 -6.95
C PHE A 15 3.50 9.54 -8.16
N VAL A 16 4.04 9.19 -9.32
CA VAL A 16 3.24 8.83 -10.49
C VAL A 16 2.39 7.59 -10.19
N LEU A 17 2.99 6.55 -9.60
CA LEU A 17 2.27 5.35 -9.15
C LEU A 17 1.22 5.68 -8.08
N LEU A 18 1.59 6.52 -7.11
CA LEU A 18 0.71 6.92 -6.02
C LEU A 18 -0.52 7.68 -6.54
N ILE A 19 -0.33 8.66 -7.43
CA ILE A 19 -1.43 9.42 -8.04
C ILE A 19 -2.33 8.48 -8.84
N ALA A 20 -1.74 7.61 -9.68
CA ALA A 20 -2.51 6.64 -10.46
C ALA A 20 -3.35 5.72 -9.57
N ALA A 21 -2.79 5.24 -8.45
CA ALA A 21 -3.50 4.38 -7.51
C ALA A 21 -4.59 5.12 -6.71
N LEU A 22 -4.35 6.38 -6.32
CA LEU A 22 -5.31 7.20 -5.57
C LEU A 22 -6.45 7.75 -6.43
N LEU A 23 -6.23 7.99 -7.73
CA LEU A 23 -7.23 8.58 -8.62
C LEU A 23 -8.58 7.86 -8.58
N PRO A 24 -8.67 6.52 -8.70
CA PRO A 24 -9.95 5.82 -8.58
C PRO A 24 -10.63 5.99 -7.22
N MET A 25 -9.87 6.09 -6.12
CA MET A 25 -10.45 6.35 -4.79
C MET A 25 -11.05 7.75 -4.70
N ILE A 26 -10.33 8.74 -5.24
CA ILE A 26 -10.78 10.13 -5.27
C ILE A 26 -12.05 10.24 -6.11
N LEU A 27 -12.04 9.64 -7.31
CA LEU A 27 -13.19 9.67 -8.22
C LEU A 27 -14.40 8.94 -7.66
N THR A 28 -14.22 7.77 -7.02
CA THR A 28 -15.34 7.04 -6.41
C THR A 28 -15.97 7.84 -5.27
N LEU A 29 -15.17 8.48 -4.42
CA LEU A 29 -15.67 9.35 -3.37
C LEU A 29 -16.35 10.60 -3.93
N ALA A 30 -15.76 11.26 -4.92
CA ALA A 30 -16.28 12.50 -5.50
C ALA A 30 -17.60 12.28 -6.27
N ILE A 31 -17.73 11.17 -7.01
CA ILE A 31 -18.89 10.92 -7.87
C ILE A 31 -20.01 10.20 -7.11
N LYS A 32 -19.68 9.18 -6.31
CA LYS A 32 -20.68 8.34 -5.64
C LYS A 32 -20.93 8.74 -4.19
N GLY A 33 -20.08 9.57 -3.59
CA GLY A 33 -20.11 9.88 -2.15
C GLY A 33 -19.69 8.71 -1.26
N THR A 34 -19.28 7.58 -1.84
CA THR A 34 -18.94 6.35 -1.11
C THR A 34 -17.48 5.98 -1.31
N ARG A 35 -16.85 5.44 -0.27
CA ARG A 35 -15.51 4.83 -0.37
C ARG A 35 -15.62 3.44 -0.98
N TRP A 36 -14.60 3.02 -1.73
CA TRP A 36 -14.47 1.65 -2.25
C TRP A 36 -13.49 0.85 -1.37
N PRO A 37 -13.96 0.12 -0.34
CA PRO A 37 -13.08 -0.42 0.70
C PRO A 37 -12.12 -1.48 0.16
N TRP A 38 -12.62 -2.38 -0.70
CA TRP A 38 -11.80 -3.44 -1.30
C TRP A 38 -10.65 -2.88 -2.15
N TYR A 39 -10.91 -1.87 -2.97
CA TYR A 39 -9.87 -1.24 -3.77
C TYR A 39 -8.85 -0.50 -2.88
N GLN A 40 -9.31 0.18 -1.83
CA GLN A 40 -8.43 0.82 -0.84
C GLN A 40 -7.52 -0.19 -0.17
N THR A 41 -8.07 -1.30 0.34
CA THR A 41 -7.29 -2.37 0.96
C THR A 41 -6.26 -2.95 0.00
N LEU A 42 -6.65 -3.24 -1.25
CA LEU A 42 -5.72 -3.76 -2.26
C LEU A 42 -4.58 -2.80 -2.53
N VAL A 43 -4.87 -1.51 -2.74
CA VAL A 43 -3.83 -0.49 -2.96
C VAL A 43 -2.89 -0.41 -1.75
N THR A 44 -3.43 -0.38 -0.53
CA THR A 44 -2.61 -0.38 0.68
C THR A 44 -1.70 -1.60 0.74
N LEU A 45 -2.21 -2.81 0.48
CA LEU A 45 -1.41 -4.03 0.48
C LEU A 45 -0.32 -4.01 -0.59
N VAL A 46 -0.60 -3.48 -1.79
CA VAL A 46 0.40 -3.32 -2.85
C VAL A 46 1.52 -2.38 -2.39
N PHE A 47 1.18 -1.23 -1.81
CA PHE A 47 2.19 -0.28 -1.32
C PHE A 47 3.01 -0.86 -0.15
N LEU A 48 2.38 -1.60 0.77
CA LEU A 48 3.11 -2.31 1.82
C LEU A 48 4.05 -3.38 1.24
N TYR A 49 3.60 -4.12 0.22
CA TYR A 49 4.42 -5.15 -0.41
C TYR A 49 5.62 -4.57 -1.15
N ILE A 50 5.48 -3.47 -1.91
CA ILE A 50 6.63 -2.85 -2.58
C ILE A 50 7.59 -2.18 -1.58
N SER A 51 7.08 -1.69 -0.45
CA SER A 51 7.91 -1.01 0.56
C SER A 51 8.60 -1.97 1.52
N PHE A 52 7.98 -3.09 1.87
CA PHE A 52 8.51 -4.03 2.88
C PHE A 52 8.78 -5.44 2.34
N GLY A 53 8.54 -5.69 1.05
CA GLY A 53 8.87 -6.93 0.36
C GLY A 53 10.28 -6.93 -0.24
N GLY A 54 10.60 -7.99 -0.97
CA GLY A 54 11.91 -8.16 -1.63
C GLY A 54 13.03 -8.48 -0.64
N GLU A 55 14.15 -7.76 -0.74
CA GLU A 55 15.33 -7.97 0.11
C GLU A 55 15.04 -7.75 1.60
N PHE A 56 14.08 -6.88 1.92
CA PHE A 56 13.69 -6.53 3.29
C PHE A 56 12.42 -7.24 3.78
N TRP A 57 12.08 -8.42 3.23
CA TRP A 57 10.86 -9.15 3.56
C TRP A 57 10.67 -9.44 5.06
N GLN A 58 11.76 -9.50 5.84
CA GLN A 58 11.72 -9.65 7.30
C GLN A 58 11.00 -8.48 7.97
N GLN A 59 11.11 -7.26 7.43
CA GLN A 59 10.37 -6.09 7.92
C GLN A 59 8.87 -6.26 7.66
N GLY A 60 8.49 -6.81 6.51
CA GLY A 60 7.09 -7.13 6.19
C GLY A 60 6.52 -8.17 7.15
N VAL A 61 7.28 -9.22 7.49
CA VAL A 61 6.86 -10.23 8.48
C VAL A 61 6.75 -9.63 9.88
N ALA A 62 7.71 -8.79 10.28
CA ALA A 62 7.66 -8.09 11.56
C ALA A 62 6.42 -7.20 11.68
N LEU A 63 6.05 -6.50 10.61
CA LEU A 63 4.81 -5.71 10.54
C LEU A 63 3.57 -6.58 10.74
N ILE A 64 3.49 -7.74 10.08
CA ILE A 64 2.36 -8.67 10.23
C ILE A 64 2.26 -9.19 11.66
N VAL A 65 3.37 -9.65 12.25
CA VAL A 65 3.40 -10.12 13.65
C VAL A 65 2.99 -9.01 14.60
N TYR A 66 3.49 -7.79 14.39
CA TYR A 66 3.13 -6.63 15.20
C TYR A 66 1.64 -6.31 15.11
N VAL A 67 1.04 -6.32 13.91
CA VAL A 67 -0.39 -6.09 13.73
C VAL A 67 -1.23 -7.16 14.43
N ILE A 68 -0.86 -8.44 14.34
CA ILE A 68 -1.54 -9.53 15.05
C ILE A 68 -1.47 -9.30 16.56
N TYR A 69 -0.26 -9.02 17.07
CA TYR A 69 -0.05 -8.75 18.49
C TYR A 69 -0.93 -7.58 18.97
N GLN A 70 -0.91 -6.45 18.25
CA GLN A 70 -1.71 -5.26 18.58
C GLN A 70 -3.22 -5.47 18.45
N THR A 71 -3.66 -6.40 17.61
CA THR A 71 -5.09 -6.71 17.45
C THR A 71 -5.62 -7.60 18.59
N LEU A 72 -4.74 -8.39 19.22
CA LEU A 72 -5.07 -9.27 20.33
C LEU A 72 -4.94 -8.61 21.71
N LEU A 73 -4.16 -7.53 21.81
CA LEU A 73 -3.99 -6.71 23.01
C LEU A 73 -5.25 -5.87 23.28
#